data_AF-A0A0S8AEA5-F1
#
_entry.id   AF-A0A0S8AEA5-F1
#
_cell.length_a   1.000
_cell.length_b   1.000
_cell.length_c   1.000
_cell.angle_alpha   90.00
_cell.angle_beta   90.00
_cell.angle_gamma   90.00
#
_symmetry.space_group_name_H-M   'P 1'
#
loop_
_entity.id
_entity.type
_entity.pdbx_description
1 polymer ?
#
loop_
_entity_poly.entity_id
_entity_poly.type
_entity_poly.pdbx_seq_one_letter_code
_entity_poly.pdbx_strand_id
1 'polypeptide(L)'
;MHAEDDKIFQQGLSRLKKPVLPLVNMVQFLYLTGPFATVGEVLGRVTKAVELEGVLYEDPRQMLAEYAAFLNEFEVIKGKKKLSAALPFIVNEKDEPVAKRQALELWIKQEILSRELEAINSMLCGPCGCVLCCTGPNSAFDAASGFRGRMKQEFFEIPLADSEVDLFTLARIDTEASRSRTVLSDPPLQLEKAPFYKHEMALYHWKNGWSLILPEGSVCPQLSKDTQRCMVYTKRPGVCRKPQIFAYVLEKTPDTAKRSDGKLIPVYMARNKVLAVWDCPYVRKFQDEIGT
;
A
#
# COMPACT_ATOMS: atom_id res chain seq x y z
N MET A 1 26.96 8.42 -18.46
CA MET A 1 25.54 8.51 -18.85
C MET A 1 24.55 8.32 -17.69
N HIS A 2 24.97 7.95 -16.47
CA HIS A 2 24.04 7.67 -15.35
C HIS A 2 23.63 8.88 -14.48
N ALA A 3 24.43 9.96 -14.44
CA ALA A 3 24.24 11.04 -13.46
C ALA A 3 23.06 11.99 -13.76
N GLU A 4 22.63 12.11 -15.02
CA GLU A 4 21.45 12.91 -15.39
C GLU A 4 20.15 12.14 -15.20
N ASP A 5 20.15 10.84 -15.47
CA ASP A 5 19.00 9.95 -15.27
C ASP A 5 18.63 9.78 -13.79
N ASP A 6 19.56 10.01 -12.86
CA ASP A 6 19.26 9.93 -11.43
C ASP A 6 18.66 11.22 -10.88
N LYS A 7 18.80 12.36 -11.58
CA LYS A 7 18.22 13.65 -11.16
C LYS A 7 16.70 13.58 -11.04
N ILE A 8 16.03 12.88 -11.94
CA ILE A 8 14.57 12.73 -11.93
C ILE A 8 14.06 11.87 -10.76
N PHE A 9 14.92 11.05 -10.15
CA PHE A 9 14.59 10.21 -8.99
C PHE A 9 15.03 10.81 -7.65
N GLN A 10 15.75 11.93 -7.64
CA GLN A 10 16.39 12.47 -6.42
C GLN A 10 15.40 12.73 -5.29
N GLN A 11 14.19 13.18 -5.59
CA GLN A 11 13.19 13.42 -4.56
C GLN A 11 12.81 12.13 -3.84
N GLY A 12 12.54 11.05 -4.59
CA GLY A 12 12.20 9.75 -4.03
C GLY A 12 13.39 9.11 -3.31
N LEU A 13 14.60 9.18 -3.88
CA LEU A 13 15.81 8.64 -3.27
C LEU A 13 16.21 9.39 -2.00
N SER A 14 16.07 10.73 -1.99
CA SER A 14 16.32 11.53 -0.80
C SER A 14 15.33 11.21 0.31
N ARG A 15 14.09 10.85 -0.02
CA ARG A 15 13.10 10.43 0.97
C ARG A 15 13.38 9.03 1.50
N LEU A 16 13.75 8.10 0.62
CA LEU A 16 14.14 6.73 0.97
C LEU A 16 15.33 6.72 1.95
N LYS A 17 16.34 7.57 1.71
CA LYS A 17 17.52 7.74 2.58
C LYS A 17 17.23 8.43 3.92
N LYS A 18 16.00 8.91 4.14
CA LYS A 18 15.56 9.55 5.38
C LYS A 18 14.35 8.80 5.95
N PRO A 19 14.53 7.53 6.39
CA PRO A 19 13.42 6.73 6.89
C PRO A 19 12.76 7.42 8.08
N VAL A 20 11.43 7.38 8.16
CA VAL A 20 10.70 8.09 9.21
C VAL A 20 10.69 7.35 10.56
N LEU A 21 10.92 6.03 10.55
CA LEU A 21 10.80 5.20 11.75
C LEU A 21 11.68 5.61 12.94
N PRO A 22 12.96 6.02 12.76
CA PRO A 22 13.77 6.52 13.87
C PRO A 22 13.11 7.69 14.60
N LEU A 23 12.50 8.64 13.86
CA LEU A 23 11.74 9.74 14.46
C LEU A 23 10.49 9.26 15.20
N VAL A 24 9.77 8.28 14.64
CA VAL A 24 8.58 7.66 15.29
C VAL A 24 8.98 7.00 16.61
N ASN A 25 10.06 6.22 16.61
CA ASN A 25 10.58 5.55 17.80
C ASN A 25 11.01 6.58 18.86
N MET A 26 11.67 7.67 18.45
CA MET A 26 12.04 8.78 19.34
C MET A 26 10.78 9.42 19.97
N VAL A 27 9.76 9.75 19.18
CA VAL A 27 8.50 10.32 19.70
C VAL A 27 7.83 9.37 20.67
N GLN A 28 7.76 8.08 20.35
CA GLN A 28 7.20 7.06 21.24
C GLN A 28 7.98 7.00 22.56
N PHE A 29 9.31 6.98 22.50
CA PHE A 29 10.16 6.95 23.68
C PHE A 29 9.97 8.19 24.56
N LEU A 30 10.02 9.39 23.97
CA LEU A 30 9.79 10.66 24.67
C LEU A 30 8.40 10.73 25.29
N TYR A 31 7.37 10.31 24.56
CA TYR A 31 6.01 10.26 25.08
C TYR A 31 5.92 9.33 26.30
N LEU A 32 6.46 8.12 26.21
CA LEU A 32 6.32 7.11 27.26
C LEU A 32 7.14 7.41 28.52
N THR A 33 8.33 7.98 28.35
CA THR A 33 9.27 8.23 29.46
C THR A 33 9.20 9.64 30.01
N GLY A 34 8.75 10.60 29.20
CA GLY A 34 8.69 12.01 29.56
C GLY A 34 7.39 12.41 30.27
N PRO A 35 7.37 13.63 30.86
CA PRO A 35 6.22 14.19 31.57
C PRO A 35 5.14 14.75 30.63
N PHE A 36 4.94 14.12 29.47
CA PHE A 36 3.98 14.57 28.45
C PHE A 36 2.64 13.87 28.62
N ALA A 37 1.55 14.64 28.60
CA ALA A 37 0.20 14.08 28.69
C ALA A 37 -0.32 13.62 27.32
N THR A 38 0.14 14.23 26.22
CA THR A 38 -0.30 13.95 24.85
C THR A 38 0.88 13.78 23.90
N VAL A 39 0.65 13.13 22.77
CA VAL A 39 1.64 13.05 21.67
C VAL A 39 1.83 14.42 21.03
N GLY A 40 0.77 15.23 20.95
CA GLY A 40 0.84 16.60 20.47
C GLY A 40 1.83 17.48 21.25
N GLU A 41 1.91 17.31 22.59
CA GLU A 41 2.92 17.99 23.41
C GLU A 41 4.35 17.58 23.04
N VAL A 42 4.59 16.29 22.78
CA VAL A 42 5.90 15.81 22.32
C VAL A 42 6.25 16.45 20.99
N LEU A 43 5.35 16.37 20.00
CA LEU A 43 5.56 16.95 18.67
C LEU A 43 5.79 18.47 18.73
N GLY A 44 5.13 19.17 19.66
CA GLY A 44 5.36 20.59 19.91
C GLY A 44 6.74 20.93 20.47
N ARG A 45 7.46 19.96 21.06
CA ARG A 45 8.82 20.13 21.60
C ARG A 45 9.92 19.71 20.63
N VAL A 46 9.65 18.79 19.70
CA VAL A 46 10.62 18.34 18.68
C VAL A 46 10.78 19.40 17.59
N THR A 47 11.43 20.52 17.91
CA THR A 47 11.53 21.71 17.05
C THR A 47 12.93 21.94 16.47
N LYS A 48 13.94 21.24 16.98
CA LYS A 48 15.32 21.35 16.53
C LYS A 48 15.66 20.17 15.63
N ALA A 49 16.63 20.39 14.75
CA ALA A 49 17.22 19.31 13.98
C ALA A 49 17.74 18.22 14.91
N VAL A 50 17.57 16.96 14.50
CA VAL A 50 18.01 15.78 15.26
C VAL A 50 18.74 14.83 14.34
N GLU A 51 19.83 14.25 14.82
CA GLU A 51 20.53 13.18 14.14
C GLU A 51 20.16 11.85 14.79
N LEU A 52 19.61 10.92 14.01
CA LEU A 52 19.28 9.57 14.47
C LEU A 52 19.81 8.58 13.45
N GLU A 53 20.48 7.52 13.93
CA GLU A 53 20.99 6.43 13.09
C GLU A 53 21.85 6.92 11.89
N GLY A 54 22.63 8.00 12.11
CA GLY A 54 23.49 8.61 11.07
C GLY A 54 22.75 9.49 10.05
N VAL A 55 21.46 9.76 10.25
CA VAL A 55 20.64 10.62 9.39
C VAL A 55 20.28 11.91 10.12
N LEU A 56 20.58 13.05 9.49
CA LEU A 56 20.15 14.36 9.97
C LEU A 56 18.73 14.70 9.48
N TYR A 57 17.83 14.89 10.43
CA TYR A 57 16.47 15.38 10.23
C TYR A 57 16.42 16.86 10.58
N GLU A 58 16.41 17.73 9.58
CA GLU A 58 16.44 19.19 9.76
C GLU A 58 15.14 19.75 10.34
N ASP A 59 14.00 19.30 9.82
CA ASP A 59 12.65 19.62 10.33
C ASP A 59 11.88 18.34 10.69
N PRO A 60 12.20 17.72 11.84
CA PRO A 60 11.52 16.50 12.27
C PRO A 60 10.03 16.73 12.53
N ARG A 61 9.62 17.95 12.95
CA ARG A 61 8.22 18.27 13.21
C ARG A 61 7.39 18.21 11.93
N GLN A 62 7.88 18.84 10.86
CA GLN A 62 7.20 18.81 9.57
C GLN A 62 7.10 17.38 9.04
N MET A 63 8.18 16.60 9.14
CA MET A 63 8.16 15.19 8.70
C MET A 63 7.16 14.34 9.48
N LEU A 64 7.04 14.54 10.79
CA LEU A 64 6.13 13.80 11.66
C LEU A 64 4.67 14.26 11.55
N ALA A 65 4.41 15.48 11.04
CA ALA A 65 3.06 16.04 10.95
C ALA A 65 2.12 15.17 10.10
N GLU A 66 2.63 14.58 9.02
CA GLU A 66 1.86 13.68 8.16
C GLU A 66 1.42 12.39 8.85
N TYR A 67 2.10 12.02 9.94
CA TYR A 67 1.89 10.80 10.71
C TYR A 67 1.23 11.05 12.06
N ALA A 68 0.91 12.30 12.39
CA ALA A 68 0.36 12.68 13.69
C ALA A 68 -0.91 11.88 14.05
N ALA A 69 -1.78 11.59 13.08
CA ALA A 69 -2.98 10.79 13.31
C ALA A 69 -2.66 9.39 13.84
N PHE A 70 -1.65 8.72 13.27
CA PHE A 70 -1.21 7.40 13.72
C PHE A 70 -0.45 7.46 15.03
N LEU A 71 0.43 8.46 15.20
CA LEU A 71 1.20 8.65 16.42
C LEU A 71 0.29 8.90 17.62
N ASN A 72 -0.79 9.64 17.44
CA ASN A 72 -1.78 9.91 18.48
C ASN A 72 -2.48 8.63 18.99
N GLU A 73 -2.34 7.48 18.34
CA GLU A 73 -2.87 6.22 18.87
C GLU A 73 -2.05 5.68 20.05
N PHE A 74 -0.80 6.12 20.23
CA PHE A 74 -0.02 5.82 21.44
C PHE A 74 -0.65 6.40 22.72
N GLU A 75 -1.55 7.37 22.59
CA GLU A 75 -2.27 7.99 23.71
C GLU A 75 -3.14 7.01 24.51
N VAL A 76 -3.48 5.85 23.92
CA VAL A 76 -4.12 4.73 24.60
C VAL A 76 -3.28 4.22 25.77
N ILE A 77 -1.95 4.26 25.68
CA ILE A 77 -1.06 3.70 26.70
C ILE A 77 -1.14 4.46 28.02
N LYS A 78 -1.34 5.79 27.98
CA LYS A 78 -1.55 6.62 29.18
C LYS A 78 -3.04 6.84 29.50
N GLY A 79 -3.94 6.09 28.88
CA GLY A 79 -5.38 6.16 29.13
C GLY A 79 -6.07 7.43 28.62
N LYS A 80 -5.45 8.19 27.71
CA LYS A 80 -6.04 9.41 27.12
C LYS A 80 -7.01 9.09 25.98
N LYS A 81 -6.82 7.94 25.34
CA LYS A 81 -7.72 7.40 24.32
C LYS A 81 -8.16 5.98 24.66
N LYS A 82 -9.28 5.57 24.08
CA LYS A 82 -9.69 4.15 24.05
C LYS A 82 -9.02 3.47 22.87
N LEU A 83 -8.65 2.20 23.06
CA LEU A 83 -8.08 1.40 21.98
C LEU A 83 -9.07 1.29 20.82
N SER A 84 -8.58 1.59 19.61
CA SER A 84 -9.39 1.52 18.40
C SER A 84 -9.99 0.13 18.22
N ALA A 85 -11.27 0.11 17.84
CA ALA A 85 -11.95 -1.13 17.45
C ALA A 85 -11.38 -1.72 16.16
N ALA A 86 -10.57 -0.98 15.41
CA ALA A 86 -9.92 -1.46 14.20
C ALA A 86 -8.59 -2.17 14.48
N LEU A 87 -8.06 -2.17 15.72
CA LEU A 87 -6.81 -2.86 16.02
C LEU A 87 -6.99 -4.37 15.78
N PRO A 88 -6.20 -4.99 14.88
CA PRO A 88 -6.29 -6.42 14.62
C PRO A 88 -5.75 -7.25 15.79
N PHE A 89 -6.04 -8.55 15.75
CA PHE A 89 -5.36 -9.50 16.63
C PHE A 89 -3.99 -9.82 16.05
N ILE A 90 -2.93 -9.67 16.84
CA ILE A 90 -1.55 -9.85 16.36
C ILE A 90 -0.89 -11.02 17.08
N VAL A 91 -0.33 -11.94 16.30
CA VAL A 91 0.45 -13.09 16.75
C VAL A 91 1.92 -12.96 16.32
N ASN A 92 2.82 -13.66 17.00
CA ASN A 92 4.22 -13.78 16.61
C ASN A 92 4.41 -14.91 15.58
N GLU A 93 5.66 -15.17 15.16
CA GLU A 93 5.97 -16.24 14.19
C GLU A 93 5.75 -17.68 14.73
N LYS A 94 5.42 -17.83 16.02
CA LYS A 94 5.05 -19.10 16.66
C LYS A 94 3.54 -19.21 16.90
N ASP A 95 2.74 -18.34 16.27
CA ASP A 95 1.29 -18.22 16.44
C ASP A 95 0.84 -17.84 17.86
N GLU A 96 1.74 -17.26 18.67
CA GLU A 96 1.42 -16.85 20.04
C GLU A 96 0.96 -15.38 20.07
N PRO A 97 -0.07 -15.02 20.87
CA PRO A 97 -0.54 -13.65 20.97
C PRO A 97 0.54 -12.67 21.45
N VAL A 98 0.68 -11.56 20.74
CA VAL A 98 1.60 -10.49 21.12
C VAL A 98 0.97 -9.60 22.21
N ALA A 99 1.79 -9.13 23.15
CA ALA A 99 1.33 -8.22 24.20
C ALA A 99 0.67 -6.96 23.61
N LYS A 100 -0.45 -6.50 24.19
CA LYS A 100 -1.27 -5.40 23.64
C LYS A 100 -0.48 -4.14 23.25
N ARG A 101 0.49 -3.76 24.07
CA ARG A 101 1.36 -2.59 23.80
C ARG A 101 2.22 -2.81 22.55
N GLN A 102 2.83 -3.98 22.43
CA GLN A 102 3.65 -4.33 21.28
C GLN A 102 2.79 -4.50 20.01
N ALA A 103 1.58 -5.07 20.13
CA ALA A 103 0.62 -5.13 19.05
C ALA A 103 0.24 -3.73 18.53
N LEU A 104 -0.04 -2.78 19.44
CA LEU A 104 -0.31 -1.39 19.08
C LEU A 104 0.88 -0.74 18.36
N GLU A 105 2.10 -0.97 18.86
CA GLU A 105 3.32 -0.45 18.23
C GLU A 105 3.54 -1.00 16.82
N LEU A 106 3.40 -2.32 16.63
CA LEU A 106 3.51 -2.96 15.31
C LEU A 106 2.45 -2.44 14.34
N TRP A 107 1.22 -2.24 14.82
CA TRP A 107 0.15 -1.66 14.03
C TRP A 107 0.45 -0.23 13.58
N ILE A 108 0.88 0.64 14.50
CA ILE A 108 1.25 2.02 14.17
C ILE A 108 2.43 2.05 13.19
N LYS A 109 3.44 1.18 13.40
CA LYS A 109 4.59 1.04 12.49
C LYS A 109 4.17 0.59 11.09
N GLN A 110 3.29 -0.39 10.99
CA GLN A 110 2.74 -0.85 9.71
C GLN A 110 2.03 0.29 8.98
N GLU A 111 1.14 1.02 9.63
CA GLU A 111 0.38 2.11 9.01
C GLU A 111 1.28 3.27 8.54
N ILE A 112 2.25 3.67 9.37
CA ILE A 112 3.21 4.73 9.03
C ILE A 112 4.08 4.30 7.85
N LEU A 113 4.67 3.10 7.90
CA LEU A 113 5.50 2.62 6.80
C LEU A 113 4.71 2.41 5.51
N SER A 114 3.48 1.91 5.59
CA SER A 114 2.63 1.77 4.41
C SER A 114 2.41 3.11 3.72
N ARG A 115 2.14 4.18 4.49
CA ARG A 115 1.97 5.53 3.95
C ARG A 115 3.28 6.13 3.42
N GLU A 116 4.38 5.98 4.17
CA GLU A 116 5.70 6.47 3.75
C GLU A 116 6.16 5.81 2.46
N LEU A 117 6.04 4.48 2.37
CA LEU A 117 6.41 3.73 1.19
C LEU A 117 5.48 4.00 0.01
N GLU A 118 4.19 4.26 0.23
CA GLU A 118 3.29 4.74 -0.83
C GLU A 118 3.77 6.07 -1.42
N ALA A 119 4.20 7.02 -0.58
CA ALA A 119 4.74 8.30 -1.03
C ALA A 119 6.06 8.13 -1.80
N ILE A 120 7.01 7.35 -1.26
CA ILE A 120 8.29 7.05 -1.90
C ILE A 120 8.07 6.37 -3.25
N ASN A 121 7.25 5.32 -3.30
CA ASN A 121 6.98 4.61 -4.55
C ASN A 121 6.26 5.50 -5.55
N SER A 122 5.43 6.44 -5.11
CA SER A 122 4.84 7.43 -6.02
C SER A 122 5.91 8.31 -6.69
N MET A 123 6.89 8.76 -5.90
CA MET A 123 8.00 9.59 -6.39
C MET A 123 8.97 8.81 -7.29
N LEU A 124 9.21 7.53 -6.99
CA LEU A 124 10.13 6.68 -7.76
C LEU A 124 9.47 6.05 -9.00
N CYS A 125 8.17 5.75 -8.97
CA CYS A 125 7.47 5.13 -10.09
C CYS A 125 7.15 6.13 -11.21
N GLY A 126 6.76 7.37 -10.87
CA GLY A 126 6.37 8.39 -11.84
C GLY A 126 7.38 8.64 -12.97
N PRO A 127 8.69 8.74 -12.68
CA PRO A 127 9.71 8.93 -13.71
C PRO A 127 9.98 7.69 -14.57
N CYS A 128 9.59 6.48 -14.15
CA CYS A 128 9.85 5.25 -14.91
C CYS A 128 9.02 5.11 -16.19
N GLY A 129 7.89 5.83 -16.32
CA GLY A 129 6.95 5.60 -17.42
C GLY A 129 6.40 4.16 -17.47
N CYS A 130 6.46 3.45 -16.34
CA CYS A 130 6.04 2.05 -16.26
C CYS A 130 4.52 1.96 -16.28
N VAL A 131 3.99 1.09 -17.13
CA VAL A 131 2.55 0.90 -17.31
C VAL A 131 2.09 -0.53 -17.00
N LEU A 132 3.00 -1.37 -16.46
CA LEU A 132 2.75 -2.79 -16.16
C LEU A 132 1.52 -3.01 -15.27
N CYS A 133 1.24 -2.13 -14.32
CA CYS A 133 0.07 -2.23 -13.44
C CYS A 133 -1.22 -1.64 -14.06
N CYS A 134 -1.13 -1.05 -15.25
CA CYS A 134 -2.20 -0.35 -15.94
C CYS A 134 -2.64 -1.04 -17.23
N THR A 135 -2.07 -2.19 -17.56
CA THR A 135 -2.33 -2.91 -18.82
C THR A 135 -2.76 -4.33 -18.50
N GLY A 136 -3.70 -4.87 -19.29
CA GLY A 136 -4.02 -6.29 -19.24
C GLY A 136 -2.92 -7.14 -19.88
N PRO A 137 -2.98 -8.47 -19.75
CA PRO A 137 -1.97 -9.36 -20.31
C PRO A 137 -1.75 -9.16 -21.80
N ASN A 138 -0.51 -9.26 -22.28
CA ASN A 138 -0.15 -9.14 -23.71
C ASN A 138 -0.66 -7.83 -24.36
N SER A 139 -0.63 -6.72 -23.63
CA SER A 139 -0.98 -5.40 -24.17
C SER A 139 0.09 -4.88 -25.15
N ALA A 140 -0.27 -3.91 -25.99
CA ALA A 140 0.69 -3.21 -26.84
C ALA A 140 1.83 -2.54 -26.05
N PHE A 141 1.56 -2.21 -24.78
CA PHE A 141 2.52 -1.59 -23.87
C PHE A 141 3.46 -2.59 -23.18
N ASP A 142 3.12 -3.88 -23.14
CA ASP A 142 3.99 -4.90 -22.54
C ASP A 142 5.30 -5.02 -23.32
N ALA A 143 5.27 -4.79 -24.64
CA ALA A 143 6.47 -4.70 -25.47
C ALA A 143 7.42 -3.57 -25.04
N ALA A 144 6.89 -2.45 -24.52
CA ALA A 144 7.67 -1.31 -24.03
C ALA A 144 8.28 -1.57 -22.64
N SER A 145 7.75 -2.53 -21.88
CA SER A 145 8.25 -2.88 -20.53
C SER A 145 9.50 -3.77 -20.54
N GLY A 146 9.93 -4.25 -21.71
CA GLY A 146 11.05 -5.18 -21.87
C GLY A 146 10.69 -6.66 -21.65
N PHE A 147 9.44 -6.98 -21.34
CA PHE A 147 8.95 -8.36 -21.28
C PHE A 147 8.80 -8.95 -22.70
N ARG A 148 9.46 -10.07 -22.98
CA ARG A 148 9.49 -10.71 -24.32
C ARG A 148 8.66 -11.99 -24.43
N GLY A 149 7.91 -12.35 -23.39
CA GLY A 149 7.10 -13.57 -23.34
C GLY A 149 5.62 -13.31 -23.58
N ARG A 150 4.83 -14.38 -23.77
CA ARG A 150 3.37 -14.33 -23.65
C ARG A 150 3.00 -14.61 -22.20
N MET A 151 2.17 -13.76 -21.59
CA MET A 151 1.64 -14.01 -20.25
C MET A 151 0.65 -15.19 -20.25
N LYS A 152 0.69 -16.01 -19.20
CA LYS A 152 -0.26 -17.13 -19.01
C LYS A 152 -1.62 -16.66 -18.50
N GLN A 153 -1.65 -15.52 -17.82
CA GLN A 153 -2.85 -14.91 -17.27
C GLN A 153 -3.77 -14.45 -18.40
N GLU A 154 -5.06 -14.70 -18.25
CA GLU A 154 -6.07 -14.28 -19.24
C GLU A 154 -6.62 -12.87 -18.96
N PHE A 155 -6.47 -12.39 -17.72
CA PHE A 155 -6.86 -11.06 -17.30
C PHE A 155 -6.05 -10.63 -16.07
N PHE A 156 -6.10 -9.33 -15.74
CA PHE A 156 -5.75 -8.81 -14.42
C PHE A 156 -6.97 -8.21 -13.73
N GLU A 157 -7.00 -8.33 -12.40
CA GLU A 157 -8.02 -7.74 -11.55
C GLU A 157 -7.43 -6.55 -10.79
N ILE A 158 -8.14 -5.43 -10.81
CA ILE A 158 -7.89 -4.29 -9.93
C ILE A 158 -9.08 -4.18 -8.98
N PRO A 159 -8.97 -4.69 -7.73
CA PRO A 159 -10.01 -4.51 -6.73
C PRO A 159 -10.26 -3.03 -6.43
N LEU A 160 -11.53 -2.66 -6.30
CA LEU A 160 -12.00 -1.29 -6.09
C LEU A 160 -12.82 -1.20 -4.82
N ALA A 161 -12.65 -0.12 -4.05
CA ALA A 161 -13.65 0.29 -3.08
C ALA A 161 -14.90 0.84 -3.79
N ASP A 162 -16.04 0.86 -3.10
CA ASP A 162 -17.30 1.37 -3.66
C ASP A 162 -17.16 2.80 -4.21
N SER A 163 -16.40 3.65 -3.51
CA SER A 163 -16.12 5.02 -3.92
C SER A 163 -15.14 5.17 -5.09
N GLU A 164 -14.44 4.10 -5.47
CA GLU A 164 -13.44 4.08 -6.55
C GLU A 164 -14.05 3.61 -7.87
N VAL A 165 -15.25 3.01 -7.86
CA VAL A 165 -15.98 2.57 -9.05
C VAL A 165 -16.23 3.74 -10.01
N ASP A 166 -16.57 4.90 -9.46
CA ASP A 166 -16.87 6.12 -10.22
C ASP A 166 -15.63 6.76 -10.88
N LEU A 167 -14.42 6.26 -10.59
CA LEU A 167 -13.22 6.66 -11.32
C LEU A 167 -13.21 6.13 -12.75
N PHE A 168 -14.06 5.16 -13.10
CA PHE A 168 -14.02 4.49 -14.40
C PHE A 168 -15.36 4.61 -15.13
N THR A 169 -15.35 5.16 -16.34
CA THR A 169 -16.53 5.25 -17.22
C THR A 169 -16.64 4.00 -18.07
N LEU A 170 -16.92 2.86 -17.43
CA LEU A 170 -17.01 1.54 -18.05
C LEU A 170 -18.37 0.88 -17.74
N ALA A 171 -18.72 -0.14 -18.52
CA ALA A 171 -19.90 -0.96 -18.25
C ALA A 171 -19.80 -1.58 -16.83
N ARG A 172 -20.92 -1.61 -16.11
CA ARG A 172 -21.02 -2.20 -14.77
C ARG A 172 -21.82 -3.49 -14.85
N ILE A 173 -21.17 -4.61 -14.55
CA ILE A 173 -21.79 -5.93 -14.46
C ILE A 173 -22.10 -6.20 -12.99
N ASP A 174 -23.36 -5.96 -12.66
CA ASP A 174 -23.89 -6.12 -11.31
C ASP A 174 -25.15 -6.98 -11.34
N THR A 175 -24.95 -8.29 -11.31
CA THR A 175 -26.02 -9.29 -11.42
C THR A 175 -25.96 -10.24 -10.24
N GLU A 176 -27.04 -10.98 -9.99
CA GLU A 176 -27.03 -12.04 -8.98
C GLU A 176 -25.95 -13.10 -9.27
N ALA A 177 -25.73 -13.40 -10.56
CA ALA A 177 -24.70 -14.34 -11.00
C ALA A 177 -23.27 -13.85 -10.71
N SER A 178 -22.99 -12.54 -10.87
CA SER A 178 -21.68 -11.99 -10.53
C SER A 178 -21.49 -11.89 -9.02
N ARG A 179 -22.51 -11.45 -8.27
CA ARG A 179 -22.46 -11.30 -6.80
C ARG A 179 -22.34 -12.63 -6.03
N SER A 180 -22.69 -13.75 -6.65
CA SER A 180 -22.54 -15.09 -6.07
C SER A 180 -21.16 -15.71 -6.33
N ARG A 181 -20.32 -15.08 -7.15
CA ARG A 181 -19.01 -15.59 -7.56
C ARG A 181 -17.87 -14.64 -7.19
N THR A 182 -16.66 -15.17 -7.14
CA THR A 182 -15.42 -14.39 -7.13
C THR A 182 -14.80 -14.40 -8.52
N VAL A 183 -13.85 -13.51 -8.77
CA VAL A 183 -13.11 -13.45 -10.05
C VAL A 183 -12.39 -14.76 -10.40
N LEU A 184 -12.01 -15.54 -9.37
CA LEU A 184 -11.30 -16.82 -9.50
C LEU A 184 -12.23 -18.05 -9.39
N SER A 185 -13.55 -17.86 -9.47
CA SER A 185 -14.49 -18.98 -9.39
C SER A 185 -14.37 -19.92 -10.59
N ASP A 186 -14.48 -21.22 -10.35
CA ASP A 186 -14.51 -22.27 -11.37
C ASP A 186 -15.88 -23.00 -11.29
N PRO A 187 -16.71 -23.01 -12.35
CA PRO A 187 -16.48 -22.35 -13.65
C PRO A 187 -16.48 -20.81 -13.56
N PRO A 188 -15.82 -20.11 -14.50
CA PRO A 188 -15.85 -18.65 -14.53
C PRO A 188 -17.26 -18.13 -14.84
N LEU A 189 -17.56 -16.91 -14.40
CA LEU A 189 -18.79 -16.22 -14.78
C LEU A 189 -18.91 -16.18 -16.31
N GLN A 190 -20.04 -16.65 -16.83
CA GLN A 190 -20.35 -16.62 -18.26
C GLN A 190 -21.20 -15.40 -18.58
N LEU A 191 -20.78 -14.62 -19.57
CA LEU A 191 -21.57 -13.58 -20.22
C LEU A 191 -21.73 -13.98 -21.69
N GLU A 192 -22.96 -14.00 -22.20
CA GLU A 192 -23.24 -14.31 -23.62
C GLU A 192 -22.54 -15.59 -24.12
N LYS A 193 -22.45 -16.63 -23.26
CA LYS A 193 -21.80 -17.93 -23.51
C LYS A 193 -20.27 -17.91 -23.61
N ALA A 194 -19.62 -16.84 -23.19
CA ALA A 194 -18.17 -16.78 -23.04
C ALA A 194 -17.78 -16.35 -21.62
N PRO A 195 -16.60 -16.77 -21.11
CA PRO A 195 -16.10 -16.29 -19.82
C PRO A 195 -15.97 -14.76 -19.78
N PHE A 196 -16.24 -14.15 -18.63
CA PHE A 196 -16.22 -12.70 -18.45
C PHE A 196 -14.95 -12.00 -18.97
N TYR A 197 -13.79 -12.66 -18.87
CA TYR A 197 -12.50 -12.14 -19.32
C TYR A 197 -12.24 -12.26 -20.83
N LYS A 198 -13.18 -12.81 -21.60
CA LYS A 198 -13.17 -12.79 -23.08
C LYS A 198 -13.99 -11.62 -23.66
N HIS A 199 -14.58 -10.80 -22.79
CA HIS A 199 -15.33 -9.60 -23.18
C HIS A 199 -14.47 -8.35 -23.04
N GLU A 200 -15.03 -7.20 -23.42
CA GLU A 200 -14.38 -5.90 -23.17
C GLU A 200 -14.18 -5.63 -21.67
N MET A 201 -13.21 -4.76 -21.39
CA MET A 201 -12.93 -4.26 -20.04
C MET A 201 -14.19 -3.67 -19.41
N ALA A 202 -14.53 -4.13 -18.21
CA ALA A 202 -15.71 -3.71 -17.47
C ALA A 202 -15.47 -3.77 -15.96
N LEU A 203 -16.39 -3.15 -15.21
CA LEU A 203 -16.44 -3.21 -13.76
C LEU A 203 -17.38 -4.34 -13.35
N TYR A 204 -16.93 -5.21 -12.47
CA TYR A 204 -17.72 -6.34 -12.00
C TYR A 204 -17.93 -6.25 -10.50
N HIS A 205 -19.18 -6.46 -10.08
CA HIS A 205 -19.51 -6.62 -8.68
C HIS A 205 -19.53 -8.11 -8.32
N TRP A 206 -18.45 -8.54 -7.67
CA TRP A 206 -18.25 -9.90 -7.19
C TRP A 206 -18.78 -10.06 -5.77
N LYS A 207 -18.81 -11.31 -5.29
CA LYS A 207 -19.10 -11.67 -3.90
C LYS A 207 -18.25 -10.89 -2.89
N ASN A 208 -17.00 -10.59 -3.24
CA ASN A 208 -16.02 -9.92 -2.38
C ASN A 208 -15.84 -8.42 -2.69
N GLY A 209 -16.72 -7.81 -3.51
CA GLY A 209 -16.71 -6.39 -3.81
C GLY A 209 -16.50 -6.08 -5.30
N TRP A 210 -16.22 -4.81 -5.59
CA TRP A 210 -16.01 -4.33 -6.95
C TRP A 210 -14.59 -4.60 -7.45
N SER A 211 -14.47 -4.82 -8.75
CA SER A 211 -13.17 -4.79 -9.43
C SER A 211 -13.28 -4.27 -10.85
N LEU A 212 -12.19 -3.70 -11.34
CA LEU A 212 -11.93 -3.49 -12.76
C LEU A 212 -11.22 -4.73 -13.30
N ILE A 213 -11.78 -5.33 -14.34
CA ILE A 213 -11.15 -6.45 -15.06
C ILE A 213 -10.45 -5.89 -16.29
N LEU A 214 -9.16 -6.20 -16.44
CA LEU A 214 -8.33 -5.90 -17.59
C LEU A 214 -8.06 -7.20 -18.39
N PRO A 215 -8.88 -7.52 -19.42
CA PRO A 215 -8.65 -8.64 -20.33
C PRO A 215 -7.34 -8.56 -21.10
N GLU A 216 -6.97 -9.64 -21.79
CA GLU A 216 -5.84 -9.66 -22.73
C GLU A 216 -5.93 -8.49 -23.73
N GLY A 217 -4.81 -7.79 -23.94
CA GLY A 217 -4.72 -6.65 -24.87
C GLY A 217 -5.29 -5.32 -24.36
N SER A 218 -5.94 -5.31 -23.19
CA SER A 218 -6.60 -4.11 -22.66
C SER A 218 -5.62 -3.12 -22.02
N VAL A 219 -6.07 -1.87 -21.90
CA VAL A 219 -5.34 -0.79 -21.23
C VAL A 219 -6.32 -0.04 -20.34
N CYS A 220 -5.91 0.21 -19.10
CA CYS A 220 -6.69 0.98 -18.13
C CYS A 220 -7.12 2.32 -18.74
N PRO A 221 -8.40 2.71 -18.64
CA PRO A 221 -8.90 3.91 -19.32
C PRO A 221 -8.37 5.19 -18.66
N GLN A 222 -7.82 5.07 -17.45
CA GLN A 222 -7.15 6.15 -16.77
C GLN A 222 -5.68 6.31 -17.16
N LEU A 223 -5.11 5.44 -17.99
CA LEU A 223 -3.76 5.61 -18.51
C LEU A 223 -3.77 6.55 -19.73
N SER A 224 -3.10 7.69 -19.60
CA SER A 224 -2.89 8.60 -20.73
C SER A 224 -2.02 7.95 -21.80
N LYS A 225 -2.50 7.95 -23.04
CA LYS A 225 -1.73 7.46 -24.20
C LYS A 225 -0.51 8.32 -24.50
N ASP A 226 -0.61 9.63 -24.27
CA ASP A 226 0.44 10.59 -24.62
C ASP A 226 1.56 10.60 -23.57
N THR A 227 1.18 10.56 -22.30
CA THR A 227 2.15 10.71 -21.20
C THR A 227 2.48 9.39 -20.51
N GLN A 228 1.79 8.30 -20.82
CA GLN A 228 1.90 7.00 -20.14
C GLN A 228 1.77 7.11 -18.62
N ARG A 229 0.94 8.06 -18.15
CA ARG A 229 0.68 8.33 -16.74
C ARG A 229 -0.79 8.19 -16.43
N CYS A 230 -1.08 7.72 -15.22
CA CYS A 230 -2.45 7.66 -14.73
C CYS A 230 -3.01 9.08 -14.56
N MET A 231 -4.12 9.38 -15.23
CA MET A 231 -4.79 10.70 -15.22
C MET A 231 -5.42 11.01 -13.86
N VAL A 232 -5.79 9.98 -13.09
CA VAL A 232 -6.28 10.09 -11.72
C VAL A 232 -5.22 9.72 -10.70
N TYR A 233 -3.93 9.98 -10.95
CA TYR A 233 -2.82 9.49 -10.13
C TYR A 233 -3.01 9.70 -8.61
N THR A 234 -3.48 10.88 -8.18
CA THR A 234 -3.73 11.19 -6.75
C THR A 234 -4.99 10.53 -6.18
N LYS A 235 -5.93 10.14 -7.04
CA LYS A 235 -7.18 9.46 -6.69
C LYS A 235 -7.20 7.98 -7.06
N ARG A 236 -6.11 7.43 -7.61
CA ARG A 236 -6.03 6.06 -8.13
C ARG A 236 -6.51 5.03 -7.11
N PRO A 237 -7.05 3.87 -7.51
CA PRO A 237 -7.53 2.87 -6.57
C PRO A 237 -6.48 2.49 -5.53
N GLY A 238 -6.90 2.16 -4.31
CA GLY A 238 -6.00 1.84 -3.19
C GLY A 238 -5.00 0.74 -3.54
N VAL A 239 -5.40 -0.28 -4.30
CA VAL A 239 -4.51 -1.34 -4.79
C VAL A 239 -3.42 -0.79 -5.73
N CYS A 240 -3.72 0.21 -6.56
CA CYS A 240 -2.76 0.87 -7.46
C CYS A 240 -1.82 1.83 -6.71
N ARG A 241 -2.14 2.16 -5.46
CA ARG A 241 -1.23 2.90 -4.56
C ARG A 241 -0.28 1.97 -3.83
N LYS A 242 -0.55 0.65 -3.85
CA LYS A 242 0.22 -0.28 -3.04
C LYS A 242 1.70 -0.21 -3.42
N PRO A 243 2.56 -0.22 -2.40
CA PRO A 243 3.98 -0.01 -2.59
C PRO A 243 4.61 -1.13 -3.45
N GLN A 244 5.53 -0.85 -4.38
CA GLN A 244 6.38 -1.92 -4.96
C GLN A 244 7.52 -2.30 -4.01
N ILE A 245 7.82 -1.44 -3.05
CA ILE A 245 8.58 -1.72 -1.83
C ILE A 245 7.58 -1.60 -0.68
N PHE A 246 7.14 -2.69 -0.07
CA PHE A 246 6.09 -2.67 0.95
C PHE A 246 6.60 -3.15 2.30
N ALA A 247 6.08 -2.50 3.34
CA ALA A 247 6.30 -2.92 4.71
C ALA A 247 5.57 -4.21 4.98
N TYR A 248 6.33 -5.16 5.50
CA TYR A 248 5.89 -6.45 5.98
C TYR A 248 6.17 -6.52 7.49
N VAL A 249 5.70 -5.50 8.22
CA VAL A 249 5.72 -5.51 9.69
C VAL A 249 4.66 -6.48 10.19
N LEU A 250 3.47 -6.42 9.56
CA LEU A 250 2.34 -7.29 9.82
C LEU A 250 1.90 -7.99 8.53
N GLU A 251 1.93 -9.32 8.54
CA GLU A 251 1.39 -10.19 7.50
C GLU A 251 -0.07 -10.53 7.82
N LYS A 252 -0.99 -10.32 6.88
CA LYS A 252 -2.38 -10.73 7.06
C LYS A 252 -2.48 -12.25 6.95
N THR A 253 -3.04 -12.91 7.96
CA THR A 253 -3.31 -14.36 7.92
C THR A 253 -4.73 -14.61 7.38
N PRO A 254 -5.07 -15.83 6.93
CA PRO A 254 -6.45 -16.15 6.56
C PRO A 254 -7.41 -16.19 7.77
N ASP A 255 -6.88 -16.14 8.99
CA ASP A 255 -7.64 -16.37 10.21
C ASP A 255 -8.38 -15.12 10.70
N THR A 256 -9.41 -15.37 11.49
CA THR A 256 -10.15 -14.35 12.23
C THR A 256 -10.21 -14.70 13.71
N ALA A 257 -9.94 -13.73 14.57
CA ALA A 257 -10.10 -13.87 16.01
C ALA A 257 -11.43 -13.24 16.45
N LYS A 258 -11.99 -13.74 17.55
CA LYS A 258 -13.20 -13.17 18.15
C LYS A 258 -12.79 -12.21 19.27
N ARG A 259 -13.20 -10.94 19.16
CA ARG A 259 -12.99 -9.94 20.20
C ARG A 259 -13.98 -10.13 21.36
N SER A 260 -13.69 -9.51 22.50
CA SER A 260 -14.53 -9.52 23.71
C SER A 260 -15.97 -9.02 23.50
N ASP A 261 -16.24 -8.21 22.48
CA ASP A 261 -17.59 -7.77 22.10
C ASP A 261 -18.27 -8.70 21.07
N GLY A 262 -17.68 -9.87 20.81
CA GLY A 262 -18.20 -10.89 19.91
C GLY A 262 -17.90 -10.68 18.43
N LYS A 263 -17.32 -9.54 18.04
CA LYS A 263 -16.98 -9.26 16.63
C LYS A 263 -15.76 -10.05 16.17
N LEU A 264 -15.82 -10.53 14.93
CA LEU A 264 -14.67 -11.12 14.26
C LEU A 264 -13.73 -10.01 13.78
N ILE A 265 -12.45 -10.16 14.10
CA ILE A 265 -11.37 -9.25 13.69
C ILE A 265 -10.30 -10.05 12.96
N PRO A 266 -9.61 -9.44 11.97
CA PRO A 266 -8.55 -10.13 11.26
C PRO A 266 -7.37 -10.45 12.17
N VAL A 267 -6.71 -11.57 11.91
CA VAL A 267 -5.43 -11.95 12.52
C VAL A 267 -4.27 -11.52 11.63
N TYR A 268 -3.23 -10.98 12.23
CA TYR A 268 -1.98 -10.62 11.57
C TYR A 268 -0.80 -11.25 12.29
N MET A 269 0.21 -11.66 11.55
CA MET A 269 1.47 -12.19 12.06
C MET A 269 2.56 -11.12 12.01
N ALA A 270 3.28 -10.93 13.11
CA ALA A 270 4.41 -10.03 13.19
C ALA A 270 5.62 -10.61 12.41
N ARG A 271 6.13 -9.85 11.44
CA ARG A 271 7.24 -10.27 10.56
C ARG A 271 8.43 -9.30 10.55
N ASN A 272 8.21 -8.00 10.79
CA ASN A 272 9.24 -6.95 10.79
C ASN A 272 10.20 -6.98 9.58
N LYS A 273 9.66 -7.14 8.37
CA LYS A 273 10.44 -7.18 7.12
C LYS A 273 10.01 -6.07 6.16
N VAL A 274 10.84 -5.80 5.16
CA VAL A 274 10.48 -5.04 3.96
C VAL A 274 10.60 -5.99 2.78
N LEU A 275 9.62 -5.96 1.88
CA LEU A 275 9.59 -6.77 0.67
C LEU A 275 9.54 -5.84 -0.55
N ALA A 276 10.12 -6.29 -1.67
CA ALA A 276 10.11 -5.53 -2.91
C ALA A 276 9.76 -6.42 -4.12
N VAL A 277 9.08 -5.82 -5.11
CA VAL A 277 8.71 -6.47 -6.37
C VAL A 277 9.85 -6.30 -7.37
N TRP A 278 10.61 -7.37 -7.58
CA TRP A 278 11.80 -7.38 -8.42
C TRP A 278 11.55 -7.05 -9.89
N ASP A 279 10.33 -7.22 -10.40
CA ASP A 279 10.03 -6.87 -11.79
C ASP A 279 9.89 -5.35 -11.99
N CYS A 280 9.72 -4.59 -10.90
CA CYS A 280 9.58 -3.14 -10.97
C CYS A 280 10.89 -2.45 -11.41
N PRO A 281 10.87 -1.61 -12.46
CA PRO A 281 12.08 -1.00 -13.01
C PRO A 281 12.93 -0.22 -12.01
N TYR A 282 12.33 0.64 -11.16
CA TYR A 282 13.12 1.40 -10.19
C TYR A 282 13.61 0.53 -9.03
N VAL A 283 12.88 -0.55 -8.68
CA VAL A 283 13.34 -1.49 -7.65
C VAL A 283 14.60 -2.19 -8.12
N ARG A 284 14.64 -2.63 -9.38
CA ARG A 284 15.87 -3.19 -9.98
C ARG A 284 17.01 -2.19 -10.03
N LYS A 285 16.69 -0.93 -10.36
CA LYS A 285 17.69 0.14 -10.50
C LYS A 285 18.32 0.54 -9.15
N PHE A 286 17.52 0.62 -8.09
CA PHE A 286 17.91 1.17 -6.78
C PHE A 286 17.90 0.12 -5.66
N GLN A 287 18.18 -1.14 -5.98
CA GLN A 287 18.12 -2.25 -5.02
C GLN A 287 18.99 -2.01 -3.79
N ASP A 288 20.16 -1.39 -3.96
CA ASP A 288 21.13 -1.16 -2.90
C ASP A 288 20.59 -0.11 -1.94
N GLU A 289 20.03 1.00 -2.46
CA GLU A 289 19.39 2.03 -1.64
C GLU A 289 18.12 1.56 -0.94
N ILE A 290 17.43 0.56 -1.49
CA ILE A 290 16.22 -0.02 -0.89
C ILE A 290 16.57 -1.02 0.23
N GLY A 291 17.68 -1.75 0.07
CA GLY A 291 18.13 -2.77 1.02
C GLY A 291 18.96 -2.23 2.20
N THR A 292 19.27 -0.94 2.21
CA THR A 292 20.06 -0.26 3.26
C THR A 292 19.14 0.46 4.24
#